data_AF-A0A0L8I7C0-F1
#
_entry.id   AF-A0A0L8I7C0-F1
#
_cell.length_a   1.000
_cell.length_b   1.000
_cell.length_c   1.000
_cell.angle_alpha   90.00
_cell.angle_beta   90.00
_cell.angle_gamma   90.00
#
_symmetry.space_group_name_H-M   'P 1'
#
loop_
_entity.id
_entity.type
_entity.pdbx_description
1 polymer ?
#
loop_
_entity_poly.entity_id
_entity_poly.type
_entity_poly.pdbx_seq_one_letter_code
_entity_poly.pdbx_strand_id
1 'polypeptide(L)'
;MSGCGKGVNGKNKSRSSRAGIQFPVARIHCLLREGNYGQNVGVGTPIYLVAVVIQCLTAEVSELTGNAANHSKKSRIIPRHLQLAICNDE
;
A
#
# COMPACT_ATOMS: atom_id res chain seq x y z
N MET A 1 34.24 -2.49 -26.63
CA MET A 1 34.46 -1.63 -25.45
C MET A 1 33.11 -1.06 -25.04
N SER A 2 32.51 -1.56 -23.96
CA SER A 2 32.26 -0.78 -22.72
C SER A 2 30.75 -0.50 -22.61
N GLY A 3 30.01 -0.87 -21.56
CA GLY A 3 30.38 -1.58 -20.35
C GLY A 3 29.10 -2.17 -19.72
N CYS A 4 29.11 -3.48 -19.46
CA CYS A 4 28.20 -4.08 -18.50
C CYS A 4 28.76 -3.77 -17.11
N GLY A 5 28.49 -2.55 -16.62
CA GLY A 5 29.05 -2.02 -15.39
C GLY A 5 28.09 -2.15 -14.22
N LYS A 6 28.49 -2.95 -13.23
CA LYS A 6 28.01 -3.00 -11.83
C LYS A 6 26.72 -3.78 -11.55
N GLY A 7 26.78 -5.10 -11.78
CA GLY A 7 26.10 -6.05 -10.90
C GLY A 7 26.80 -6.10 -9.55
N VAL A 8 26.65 -5.06 -8.72
CA VAL A 8 26.98 -5.21 -7.30
C VAL A 8 25.91 -6.11 -6.69
N ASN A 9 26.29 -7.33 -6.28
CA ASN A 9 25.50 -8.21 -5.42
C ASN A 9 25.36 -7.59 -4.02
N GLY A 10 24.89 -6.35 -3.95
CA GLY A 10 24.38 -5.72 -2.74
C GLY A 10 22.93 -6.14 -2.54
N LYS A 11 22.49 -6.25 -1.30
CA LYS A 11 21.09 -6.55 -0.97
C LYS A 11 20.17 -5.55 -1.70
N ASN A 12 19.49 -6.00 -2.76
CA ASN A 12 18.58 -5.17 -3.53
C ASN A 12 17.41 -4.75 -2.64
N LYS A 13 17.46 -3.52 -2.13
CA LYS A 13 16.35 -2.92 -1.39
C LYS A 13 15.15 -2.77 -2.33
N SER A 14 14.00 -3.29 -1.92
CA SER A 14 12.74 -3.15 -2.65
C SER A 14 12.33 -1.68 -2.80
N ARG A 15 11.58 -1.34 -3.85
CA ARG A 15 11.03 0.01 -4.03
C ARG A 15 10.17 0.47 -2.85
N SER A 16 9.43 -0.44 -2.21
CA SER A 16 8.66 -0.15 -1.00
C SER A 16 9.56 0.18 0.19
N SER A 17 10.61 -0.61 0.44
CA SER A 17 11.57 -0.35 1.53
C SER A 17 12.34 0.96 1.36
N ARG A 18 12.66 1.34 0.12
CA ARG A 18 13.29 2.64 -0.18
C ARG A 18 12.35 3.82 0.06
N ALA A 19 11.05 3.63 -0.15
CA ALA A 19 10.03 4.65 0.03
C ALA A 19 9.46 4.69 1.46
N GLY A 20 9.80 3.75 2.34
CA GLY A 20 9.23 3.67 3.70
C GLY A 20 7.76 3.23 3.73
N ILE A 21 7.29 2.56 2.68
CA ILE A 21 5.89 2.19 2.48
C ILE A 21 5.70 0.70 2.80
N GLN A 22 4.63 0.36 3.53
CA GLN A 22 4.34 -1.03 3.90
C GLN A 22 3.81 -1.86 2.72
N PHE A 23 3.07 -1.20 1.82
CA PHE A 23 2.47 -1.83 0.66
C PHE A 23 3.46 -2.05 -0.51
N PRO A 24 3.22 -3.06 -1.36
CA PRO A 24 4.15 -3.44 -2.42
C PRO A 24 4.09 -2.50 -3.64
N VAL A 25 4.90 -1.44 -3.63
CA VAL A 25 5.03 -0.45 -4.74
C VAL A 25 5.29 -1.12 -6.10
N ALA A 26 6.10 -2.17 -6.14
CA ALA A 26 6.44 -2.84 -7.40
C ALA A 26 5.25 -3.55 -8.04
N ARG A 27 4.38 -4.17 -7.24
CA ARG A 27 3.17 -4.86 -7.71
C ARG A 27 2.18 -3.84 -8.29
N ILE A 28 1.96 -2.74 -7.58
CA ILE A 28 1.05 -1.68 -8.04
C ILE A 28 1.53 -1.07 -9.35
N HIS A 29 2.83 -0.87 -9.52
CA HIS A 29 3.38 -0.43 -10.79
C HIS A 29 3.10 -1.42 -11.94
N CYS A 30 3.14 -2.74 -11.70
CA CYS A 30 2.78 -3.73 -12.72
C CYS A 30 1.28 -3.68 -13.03
N LEU A 31 0.41 -3.64 -12.00
CA LEU A 31 -1.04 -3.54 -12.17
C LEU A 31 -1.45 -2.28 -12.95
N LEU A 32 -0.76 -1.16 -12.73
CA LEU A 32 -1.01 0.08 -13.49
C LEU A 32 -0.65 -0.05 -14.98
N ARG A 33 0.33 -0.89 -15.32
CA ARG A 33 0.70 -1.18 -16.72
C ARG A 33 -0.25 -2.20 -17.34
N GLU A 34 -0.65 -3.22 -16.60
CA GLU A 34 -1.61 -4.24 -17.04
C GLU A 34 -3.00 -3.64 -17.29
N GLY A 35 -3.41 -2.67 -16.47
CA GLY A 35 -4.69 -1.97 -16.65
C GLY A 35 -4.70 -0.90 -17.73
N ASN A 36 -3.60 -0.70 -18.49
CA ASN A 36 -3.49 0.29 -19.57
C ASN A 36 -3.92 1.73 -19.16
N TYR A 37 -3.68 2.13 -17.90
CA TYR A 37 -4.07 3.46 -17.38
C TYR A 37 -3.27 4.63 -17.99
N GLY A 38 -2.25 4.34 -18.80
CA GLY A 38 -1.47 5.33 -19.54
C GLY A 38 -0.42 4.64 -20.41
N GLN A 39 0.02 5.31 -21.47
CA GLN A 39 1.04 4.78 -22.38
C GLN A 39 2.37 4.50 -21.68
N ASN A 40 2.72 5.34 -20.69
CA ASN A 40 3.87 5.16 -19.82
C ASN A 40 3.48 5.47 -18.37
N VAL A 41 3.88 4.61 -17.43
CA VAL A 41 3.66 4.84 -16.00
C VAL A 41 4.96 5.40 -15.41
N GLY A 42 4.90 6.61 -14.85
CA GLY A 42 6.04 7.25 -14.20
C GLY A 42 6.46 6.51 -12.93
N VAL A 43 7.76 6.57 -12.59
CA VAL A 43 8.31 5.86 -11.40
C VAL A 43 7.70 6.37 -10.08
N GLY A 44 7.31 7.64 -10.04
CA GLY A 44 6.66 8.27 -8.87
C GLY A 44 5.17 7.97 -8.74
N THR A 45 4.48 7.63 -9.83
CA THR A 45 3.04 7.33 -9.86
C THR A 45 2.64 6.22 -8.87
N PRO A 46 3.28 5.03 -8.85
CA PRO A 46 2.91 3.98 -7.90
C PRO A 46 3.27 4.36 -6.45
N ILE A 47 4.30 5.18 -6.22
CA ILE A 47 4.69 5.60 -4.86
C ILE A 47 3.62 6.54 -4.31
N TYR A 48 3.20 7.53 -5.10
CA TYR A 48 2.16 8.48 -4.73
C TYR A 48 0.83 7.76 -4.45
N LEU A 49 0.36 6.92 -5.38
CA LEU A 49 -0.89 6.18 -5.23
C LEU A 49 -0.88 5.31 -3.96
N VAL A 50 0.23 4.62 -3.71
CA VAL A 50 0.31 3.72 -2.56
C VAL A 50 0.43 4.49 -1.24
N ALA A 51 1.29 5.51 -1.19
CA ALA A 51 1.54 6.27 0.03
C ALA A 51 0.33 7.11 0.46
N VAL A 52 -0.22 7.90 -0.47
CA VAL A 52 -1.24 8.90 -0.16
C VAL A 52 -2.61 8.27 -0.03
N VAL A 53 -2.94 7.30 -0.90
CA VAL A 53 -4.30 6.79 -0.99
C VAL A 53 -4.42 5.46 -0.26
N ILE A 54 -3.72 4.43 -0.74
CA ILE A 54 -3.96 3.05 -0.25
C ILE A 54 -3.54 2.90 1.21
N GLN A 55 -2.35 3.37 1.57
CA GLN A 55 -1.84 3.19 2.93
C GLN A 55 -2.60 4.03 3.95
N CYS A 56 -2.91 5.29 3.60
CA CYS A 56 -3.63 6.19 4.49
C CYS A 56 -5.05 5.67 4.77
N LEU A 57 -5.81 5.35 3.72
CA LEU A 57 -7.18 4.84 3.86
C LEU A 57 -7.23 3.50 4.59
N THR A 58 -6.29 2.59 4.32
CA THR A 58 -6.26 1.30 5.04
C THR A 58 -5.95 1.50 6.52
N ALA A 59 -5.08 2.46 6.87
CA ALA A 59 -4.77 2.76 8.25
C ALA A 59 -5.99 3.33 8.98
N GLU A 60 -6.67 4.30 8.37
CA GLU A 60 -7.88 4.93 8.91
C GLU A 60 -9.00 3.90 9.14
N VAL A 61 -9.35 3.11 8.12
CA VAL A 61 -10.35 2.05 8.27
C VAL A 61 -9.92 1.03 9.32
N SER A 62 -8.66 0.64 9.37
CA SER A 62 -8.15 -0.32 10.36
C SER A 62 -8.22 0.22 11.79
N GLU A 63 -8.00 1.53 11.99
CA GLU A 63 -8.08 2.18 13.29
C GLU A 63 -9.52 2.24 13.80
N LEU A 64 -10.46 2.73 12.99
CA LEU A 64 -11.89 2.78 13.32
C LEU A 64 -12.44 1.38 13.63
N THR A 65 -12.07 0.40 12.81
CA THR A 65 -12.48 -0.99 12.97
C THR A 65 -11.87 -1.63 14.22
N GLY A 66 -10.62 -1.30 14.53
CA GLY A 66 -9.94 -1.73 15.75
C GLY A 66 -10.60 -1.17 17.00
N ASN A 67 -10.98 0.11 16.98
CA ASN A 67 -11.72 0.75 18.07
C ASN A 67 -13.11 0.11 18.27
N ALA A 68 -13.83 -0.18 17.19
CA ALA A 68 -15.10 -0.89 17.24
C ALA A 68 -14.95 -2.32 17.82
N ALA A 69 -13.85 -3.01 17.51
CA ALA A 69 -13.54 -4.32 18.05
C ALA A 69 -13.23 -4.27 19.56
N ASN A 70 -12.45 -3.28 19.98
CA ASN A 70 -12.10 -3.05 21.38
C ASN A 70 -13.33 -2.70 22.22
N HIS A 71 -14.23 -1.85 21.71
CA HIS A 71 -15.51 -1.57 22.37
C HIS A 71 -16.35 -2.85 22.53
N SER A 72 -16.30 -3.75 21.54
CA SER A 72 -16.95 -5.05 21.59
C SER A 72 -16.22 -6.09 22.45
N LYS A 73 -15.13 -5.71 23.16
CA LYS A 73 -14.24 -6.56 23.97
C LYS A 73 -13.67 -7.76 23.19
N LYS A 74 -13.43 -7.59 21.89
CA LYS A 74 -12.91 -8.63 20.99
C LYS A 74 -11.55 -8.23 20.45
N SER A 75 -10.57 -9.12 20.58
CA SER A 75 -9.23 -8.93 20.01
C SER A 75 -9.18 -9.13 18.48
N ARG A 76 -10.17 -9.82 17.90
CA ARG A 76 -10.25 -10.08 16.45
C ARG A 76 -11.27 -9.15 15.78
N ILE A 77 -10.85 -8.51 14.69
CA ILE A 77 -11.72 -7.78 13.78
C ILE A 77 -12.64 -8.77 13.03
N ILE A 78 -13.95 -8.53 13.07
CA ILE A 78 -14.97 -9.29 12.32
C ILE A 78 -15.69 -8.36 11.33
N PRO A 79 -16.36 -8.87 10.29
CA PRO A 79 -17.09 -8.05 9.32
C PRO A 79 -18.07 -7.04 9.95
N ARG A 80 -18.66 -7.36 11.10
CA ARG A 80 -19.52 -6.43 11.85
C ARG A 80 -18.78 -5.18 12.33
N HIS A 81 -17.53 -5.30 12.77
CA HIS A 81 -16.76 -4.14 13.21
C HIS A 81 -16.43 -3.23 12.02
N LEU A 82 -16.19 -3.79 10.83
CA LEU A 82 -15.99 -3.03 9.60
C LEU A 82 -17.26 -2.25 9.24
N GLN A 83 -18.41 -2.92 9.29
CA GLN A 83 -19.69 -2.26 9.02
C GLN A 83 -19.98 -1.14 10.03
N LEU A 84 -19.73 -1.38 11.32
CA LEU A 84 -19.90 -0.35 12.35
C LEU A 84 -18.92 0.81 12.17
N ALA A 85 -17.68 0.56 11.77
CA ALA A 85 -16.73 1.62 11.48
C ALA A 85 -17.22 2.48 10.31
N ILE A 86 -17.55 1.87 9.17
CA ILE A 86 -17.94 2.59 7.95
C ILE A 86 -19.29 3.31 8.08
N CYS A 87 -20.28 2.71 8.73
CA CYS A 87 -21.61 3.32 8.84
C CYS A 87 -21.70 4.44 9.89
N ASN A 88 -20.73 4.52 10.81
CA ASN A 88 -20.68 5.57 11.84
C ASN A 88 -19.63 6.64 11.52
N ASP A 89 -18.86 6.47 10.45
CA ASP A 89 -17.95 7.49 9.91
C ASP A 89 -18.75 8.50 9.09
N GLU A 90 -18.47 9.79 9.24
CA GLU A 90 -19.19 10.90 8.59
C GLU A 90 -18.57 11.35 7.26
#